data_AF-A0A560KV84-F1
#
_entry.id   AF-A0A560KV84-F1
#
_cell.length_a   1.000
_cell.length_b   1.000
_cell.length_c   1.000
_cell.angle_alpha   90.00
_cell.angle_beta   90.00
_cell.angle_gamma   90.00
#
_symmetry.space_group_name_H-M   'P 1'
#
loop_
_entity.id
_entity.type
_entity.pdbx_description
1 polymer ?
#
loop_
_entity_poly.entity_id
_entity_poly.type
_entity_poly.pdbx_seq_one_letter_code
_entity_poly.pdbx_strand_id
1 'polypeptide(L)'
;MPPAAIGKPEFRALHEYMVRQRGAHMARAVVAALSAAWTWGTESTHWRLPPNPRLDMEFETPPGRIVQVSMPEFMALVAAADTIGRMSIGDCFYLGLFTGQRQTDRLRMKDESDVDGRHAFRQSKTGQLVDIKEAPQLAKRLDQARARVAATTLRLGLKQRPEEIVVNEETGTRYAEKTYGNHVIAVRWLAIFGLPESMHPSEGIERAEAAASELRGVWTALTEKCALPSGSTPEVRSAVVGSRSLALREWFEKFNARQDNVGWRLKPCPSLTFVNDRGDLDFKHDQDLRDTCVMLLDRAGCDLLTICDITGHSYSSAQTIVKHYRARNALRADLGIDRLVLQVRKEGMTG
;
A
#
# COMPACT_ATOMS: atom_id res chain seq x y z
N MET A 1 38.61 6.73 -16.11
CA MET A 1 38.68 7.84 -15.13
C MET A 1 39.10 7.24 -13.80
N PRO A 2 40.16 7.70 -13.13
CA PRO A 2 40.51 7.19 -11.80
C PRO A 2 39.39 7.54 -10.81
N PRO A 3 39.09 6.69 -9.80
CA PRO A 3 38.02 6.96 -8.84
C PRO A 3 38.15 8.33 -8.18
N ALA A 4 39.37 8.79 -7.88
CA ALA A 4 39.63 10.09 -7.26
C ALA A 4 39.23 11.31 -8.12
N ALA A 5 38.94 11.14 -9.42
CA ALA A 5 38.50 12.22 -10.30
C ALA A 5 36.97 12.37 -10.36
N ILE A 6 36.20 11.48 -9.71
CA ILE A 6 34.74 11.61 -9.61
C ILE A 6 34.41 12.65 -8.54
N GLY A 7 33.67 13.69 -8.92
CA GLY A 7 33.25 14.78 -8.04
C GLY A 7 31.74 14.94 -7.95
N LYS A 8 31.32 16.10 -7.43
CA LYS A 8 29.90 16.50 -7.33
C LYS A 8 29.17 16.46 -8.70
N PRO A 9 29.77 16.94 -9.83
CA PRO A 9 29.13 16.87 -11.13
C PRO A 9 28.81 15.45 -11.58
N GLU A 10 29.74 14.51 -11.39
CA GLU A 10 29.58 13.11 -11.79
C GLU A 10 28.52 12.40 -10.95
N PHE A 11 28.46 12.67 -9.64
CA PHE A 11 27.37 12.19 -8.77
C PHE A 11 26.00 12.72 -9.23
N ARG A 12 25.92 13.99 -9.65
CA ARG A 12 24.68 14.59 -10.15
C ARG A 12 24.27 13.99 -11.50
N ALA A 13 25.21 13.85 -12.42
CA ALA A 13 24.98 13.22 -13.73
C ALA A 13 24.51 11.77 -13.57
N LEU A 14 25.12 10.99 -12.65
CA LEU A 14 24.67 9.64 -12.32
C LEU A 14 23.25 9.64 -11.76
N HIS A 15 22.94 10.54 -10.82
CA HIS A 15 21.60 10.65 -10.27
C HIS A 15 20.56 10.95 -11.36
N GLU A 16 20.79 11.96 -12.20
CA GLU A 16 19.87 12.35 -13.29
C GLU A 16 19.72 11.25 -14.33
N TYR A 17 20.80 10.54 -14.65
CA TYR A 17 20.75 9.35 -15.49
C TYR A 17 19.86 8.28 -14.84
N MET A 18 20.07 7.95 -13.58
CA MET A 18 19.29 6.94 -12.88
C MET A 18 17.82 7.34 -12.69
N VAL A 19 17.53 8.63 -12.50
CA VAL A 19 16.15 9.15 -12.46
C VAL A 19 15.45 8.82 -13.78
N ARG A 20 16.09 9.09 -14.93
CA ARG A 20 15.53 8.78 -16.25
C ARG A 20 15.36 7.29 -16.50
N GLN A 21 16.29 6.46 -16.02
CA GLN A 21 16.30 5.02 -16.33
C GLN A 21 15.48 4.15 -15.38
N ARG A 22 15.43 4.53 -14.10
CA ARG A 22 14.93 3.69 -13.01
C ARG A 22 14.08 4.46 -11.98
N GLY A 23 13.88 5.76 -12.18
CA GLY A 23 13.12 6.61 -11.26
C GLY A 23 13.92 7.10 -10.05
N ALA A 24 13.37 8.12 -9.39
CA ALA A 24 14.05 8.86 -8.32
C ALA A 24 14.41 8.01 -7.09
N HIS A 25 13.59 7.03 -6.71
CA HIS A 25 13.91 6.16 -5.56
C HIS A 25 15.16 5.31 -5.83
N MET A 26 15.26 4.70 -7.00
CA MET A 26 16.44 3.90 -7.36
C MET A 26 17.68 4.78 -7.54
N ALA A 27 17.52 5.96 -8.16
CA ALA A 27 18.61 6.92 -8.29
C ALA A 27 19.22 7.29 -6.94
N ARG A 28 18.37 7.57 -5.94
CA ARG A 28 18.82 7.86 -4.58
C ARG A 28 19.48 6.67 -3.91
N ALA A 29 18.93 5.46 -4.04
CA ALA A 29 19.52 4.25 -3.47
C ALA A 29 20.93 3.99 -4.03
N VAL A 30 21.11 4.17 -5.33
CA VAL A 30 22.41 4.05 -6.01
C VAL A 30 23.38 5.11 -5.54
N VAL A 31 22.96 6.37 -5.45
CA VAL A 31 23.80 7.46 -4.92
C VAL A 31 24.19 7.21 -3.46
N ALA A 32 23.27 6.70 -2.63
CA ALA A 32 23.53 6.38 -1.24
C ALA A 32 24.52 5.22 -1.09
N ALA A 33 24.36 4.15 -1.89
CA ALA A 33 25.31 3.03 -1.92
C ALA A 33 26.70 3.48 -2.38
N LEU A 34 26.77 4.29 -3.44
CA LEU A 34 28.04 4.86 -3.92
C LEU A 34 28.68 5.77 -2.86
N SER A 35 27.89 6.59 -2.17
CA SER A 35 28.35 7.43 -1.08
C SER A 35 28.93 6.60 0.06
N ALA A 36 28.27 5.51 0.46
CA ALA A 36 28.78 4.63 1.52
C ALA A 36 30.11 3.96 1.11
N ALA A 37 30.18 3.46 -0.13
CA ALA A 37 31.42 2.90 -0.69
C ALA A 37 32.54 3.94 -0.75
N TRP A 38 32.22 5.19 -1.08
CA TRP A 38 33.18 6.28 -1.12
C TRP A 38 33.72 6.61 0.27
N THR A 39 32.83 6.77 1.26
CA THR A 39 33.23 7.01 2.65
C THR A 39 34.16 5.89 3.13
N TRP A 40 33.81 4.62 2.88
CA TRP A 40 34.72 3.50 3.19
C TRP A 40 36.08 3.63 2.46
N GLY A 41 36.08 4.03 1.20
CA GLY A 41 37.31 4.24 0.42
C GLY A 41 38.20 5.38 0.93
N THR A 42 37.65 6.35 1.68
CA THR A 42 38.45 7.38 2.36
C THR A 42 39.20 6.84 3.58
N GLU A 43 38.61 5.87 4.29
CA GLU A 43 39.23 5.21 5.45
C GLU A 43 40.16 4.04 5.04
N SER A 44 40.01 3.56 3.80
CA SER A 44 40.79 2.44 3.26
C SER A 44 42.25 2.83 2.96
N THR A 45 43.19 2.07 3.52
CA THR A 45 44.64 2.23 3.27
C THR A 45 45.05 1.90 1.83
N HIS A 46 44.24 1.12 1.11
CA HIS A 46 44.46 0.75 -0.30
C HIS A 46 43.99 1.81 -1.28
N TRP A 47 42.81 2.40 -1.04
CA TRP A 47 42.18 3.33 -2.00
C TRP A 47 42.52 4.79 -1.75
N ARG A 48 42.55 5.22 -0.48
CA ARG A 48 42.86 6.60 -0.06
C ARG A 48 42.09 7.65 -0.87
N LEU A 49 40.78 7.45 -1.02
CA LEU A 49 39.94 8.36 -1.79
C LEU A 49 39.88 9.75 -1.14
N PRO A 50 39.68 10.82 -1.93
CA PRO A 50 39.47 12.17 -1.39
C PRO A 50 38.12 12.27 -0.66
N PRO A 51 37.85 13.37 0.09
CA PRO A 51 36.60 13.55 0.82
C PRO A 51 35.36 13.26 -0.04
N ASN A 52 34.36 12.64 0.58
CA ASN A 52 33.17 12.18 -0.13
C ASN A 52 32.43 13.34 -0.82
N PRO A 53 32.36 13.36 -2.18
CA PRO A 53 31.71 14.43 -2.92
C PRO A 53 30.24 14.62 -2.58
N ARG A 54 29.58 13.57 -2.06
CA ARG A 54 28.15 13.57 -1.74
C ARG A 54 27.77 14.47 -0.57
N LEU A 55 28.62 14.74 0.41
CA LEU A 55 28.19 15.20 1.76
C LEU A 55 27.28 16.44 1.77
N ASP A 56 27.46 17.40 0.85
CA ASP A 56 26.64 18.63 0.78
C ASP A 56 25.67 18.66 -0.40
N MET A 57 25.46 17.53 -1.08
CA MET A 57 24.55 17.48 -2.21
C MET A 57 23.12 17.23 -1.73
N GLU A 58 22.21 18.08 -2.17
CA GLU A 58 20.78 17.83 -2.01
C GLU A 58 20.22 17.09 -3.22
N PHE A 59 19.35 16.14 -2.95
CA PHE A 59 18.59 15.42 -3.95
C PHE A 59 17.13 15.52 -3.56
N GLU A 60 16.30 15.84 -4.54
CA GLU A 60 14.85 15.85 -4.36
C GLU A 60 14.39 14.50 -3.84
N THR A 61 13.55 14.52 -2.80
CA THR A 61 12.91 13.32 -2.31
C THR A 61 11.51 13.33 -2.87
N PRO A 62 11.17 12.41 -3.79
CA PRO A 62 9.82 12.36 -4.30
C PRO A 62 8.85 12.15 -3.13
N PRO A 63 7.68 12.81 -3.15
CA PRO A 63 6.67 12.61 -2.12
C PRO A 63 6.31 11.12 -2.06
N GLY A 64 6.01 10.65 -0.84
CA GLY A 64 5.56 9.28 -0.62
C GLY A 64 4.28 9.01 -1.41
N ARG A 65 4.10 7.76 -1.82
CA ARG A 65 2.81 7.30 -2.35
C ARG A 65 1.79 7.36 -1.22
N ILE A 66 0.70 8.10 -1.42
CA ILE A 66 -0.41 8.17 -0.48
C ILE A 66 -1.67 7.88 -1.29
N VAL A 67 -2.22 6.67 -1.12
CA VAL A 67 -3.35 6.18 -1.91
C VAL A 67 -4.41 5.63 -0.96
N GLN A 68 -5.66 6.02 -1.19
CA GLN A 68 -6.78 5.59 -0.38
C GLN A 68 -7.49 4.43 -1.07
N VAL A 69 -7.78 3.37 -0.32
CA VAL A 69 -8.66 2.28 -0.75
C VAL A 69 -10.06 2.55 -0.18
N SER A 70 -11.06 2.68 -1.05
CA SER A 70 -12.46 2.81 -0.64
C SER A 70 -12.99 1.47 -0.11
N MET A 71 -14.07 1.50 0.67
CA MET A 71 -14.67 0.26 1.19
C MET A 71 -15.15 -0.69 0.08
N PRO A 72 -15.79 -0.23 -1.02
CA PRO A 72 -16.11 -1.12 -2.15
C PRO A 72 -14.88 -1.80 -2.77
N GLU A 73 -13.78 -1.06 -2.94
CA GLU A 73 -12.52 -1.61 -3.46
C GLU A 73 -11.88 -2.61 -2.51
N PHE A 74 -11.89 -2.31 -1.20
CA PHE A 74 -11.44 -3.23 -0.16
C PHE A 74 -12.25 -4.53 -0.20
N MET A 75 -13.58 -4.43 -0.29
CA MET A 75 -14.46 -5.60 -0.38
C MET A 75 -14.22 -6.39 -1.67
N ALA A 76 -13.95 -5.72 -2.80
CA ALA A 76 -13.61 -6.38 -4.05
C ALA A 76 -12.29 -7.19 -3.95
N LEU A 77 -11.26 -6.62 -3.31
CA LEU A 77 -9.99 -7.31 -3.05
C LEU A 77 -10.18 -8.53 -2.14
N VAL A 78 -10.95 -8.40 -1.06
CA VAL A 78 -11.26 -9.52 -0.16
C VAL A 78 -12.05 -10.61 -0.89
N ALA A 79 -13.09 -10.22 -1.63
CA ALA A 79 -13.94 -11.16 -2.38
C ALA A 79 -13.13 -11.91 -3.44
N ALA A 80 -12.20 -11.23 -4.12
CA ALA A 80 -11.27 -11.87 -5.06
C ALA A 80 -10.39 -12.91 -4.36
N ALA A 81 -9.77 -12.57 -3.23
CA ALA A 81 -8.95 -13.49 -2.44
C ALA A 81 -9.74 -14.73 -2.00
N ASP A 82 -10.95 -14.52 -1.48
CA ASP A 82 -11.82 -15.62 -1.03
C ASP A 82 -12.25 -16.52 -2.19
N THR A 83 -12.54 -15.92 -3.35
CA THR A 83 -13.01 -16.65 -4.55
C THR A 83 -11.95 -17.61 -5.11
N ILE A 84 -10.67 -17.24 -5.03
CA ILE A 84 -9.56 -18.09 -5.51
C ILE A 84 -8.97 -19.01 -4.43
N GLY A 85 -9.62 -19.12 -3.27
CA GLY A 85 -9.15 -19.97 -2.18
C GLY A 85 -7.91 -19.44 -1.46
N ARG A 86 -7.68 -18.13 -1.50
CA ARG A 86 -6.58 -17.43 -0.81
C ARG A 86 -7.10 -16.55 0.33
N MET A 87 -8.02 -17.10 1.14
CA MET A 87 -8.72 -16.35 2.20
C MET A 87 -7.77 -15.68 3.22
N SER A 88 -6.60 -16.26 3.47
CA SER A 88 -5.59 -15.70 4.39
C SER A 88 -4.96 -14.42 3.86
N ILE A 89 -4.97 -14.20 2.54
CA ILE A 89 -4.63 -12.90 1.96
C ILE A 89 -5.72 -11.87 2.30
N GLY A 90 -6.99 -12.26 2.22
CA GLY A 90 -8.11 -11.45 2.69
C GLY A 90 -8.00 -11.13 4.18
N ASP A 91 -7.60 -12.10 5.01
CA ASP A 91 -7.34 -11.88 6.45
C ASP A 91 -6.22 -10.83 6.65
N CYS A 92 -5.14 -10.94 5.87
CA CYS A 92 -4.06 -9.95 5.87
C CYS A 92 -4.54 -8.55 5.45
N PHE A 93 -5.49 -8.43 4.52
CA PHE A 93 -6.10 -7.14 4.16
C PHE A 93 -6.91 -6.55 5.31
N TYR A 94 -7.71 -7.36 6.01
CA TYR A 94 -8.40 -6.94 7.23
C TYR A 94 -7.42 -6.45 8.30
N LEU A 95 -6.35 -7.20 8.55
CA LEU A 95 -5.29 -6.75 9.46
C LEU A 95 -4.71 -5.40 9.03
N GLY A 96 -4.46 -5.19 7.74
CA GLY A 96 -3.98 -3.91 7.20
C GLY A 96 -4.92 -2.74 7.48
N LEU A 97 -6.22 -2.96 7.26
CA LEU A 97 -7.24 -1.93 7.42
C LEU A 97 -7.54 -1.60 8.89
N PHE A 98 -7.58 -2.61 9.77
CA PHE A 98 -8.02 -2.42 11.16
C PHE A 98 -6.87 -2.16 12.15
N THR A 99 -5.65 -2.59 11.84
CA THR A 99 -4.48 -2.38 12.72
C THR A 99 -3.50 -1.35 12.18
N GLY A 100 -3.56 -1.06 10.88
CA GLY A 100 -2.59 -0.19 10.23
C GLY A 100 -1.15 -0.69 10.35
N GLN A 101 -0.90 -2.00 10.40
CA GLN A 101 0.45 -2.58 10.49
C GLN A 101 1.08 -2.86 9.11
N ARG A 102 2.43 -2.89 9.04
CA ARG A 102 3.15 -3.14 7.77
C ARG A 102 2.90 -4.56 7.26
N GLN A 103 3.05 -4.80 5.96
CA GLN A 103 2.90 -6.13 5.35
C GLN A 103 3.75 -7.19 6.07
N THR A 104 5.05 -6.97 6.22
CA THR A 104 5.94 -7.92 6.91
C THR A 104 5.51 -8.18 8.36
N ASP A 105 5.02 -7.15 9.06
CA ASP A 105 4.53 -7.27 10.43
C ASP A 105 3.24 -8.12 10.47
N ARG A 106 2.30 -7.89 9.54
CA ARG A 106 1.05 -8.67 9.40
C ARG A 106 1.31 -10.16 9.08
N LEU A 107 2.30 -10.45 8.23
CA LEU A 107 2.64 -11.84 7.86
C LEU A 107 3.31 -12.62 9.00
N ARG A 108 3.85 -11.94 10.00
CA ARG A 108 4.47 -12.54 11.20
C ARG A 108 3.57 -12.43 12.42
N MET A 109 2.39 -11.87 12.26
CA MET A 109 1.47 -11.59 13.35
C MET A 109 0.93 -12.91 13.89
N LYS A 110 1.12 -13.09 15.19
CA LYS A 110 0.58 -14.19 15.97
C LYS A 110 -0.67 -13.73 16.71
N ASP A 111 -1.54 -14.68 16.99
CA ASP A 111 -2.68 -14.44 17.85
C ASP A 111 -2.22 -14.61 19.32
N GLU A 112 -1.71 -13.54 19.93
CA GLU A 112 -1.31 -13.52 21.34
C GLU A 112 -2.32 -12.70 22.13
N SER A 113 -3.43 -13.28 22.60
CA SER A 113 -4.22 -12.61 23.64
C SER A 113 -4.73 -13.58 24.70
N ASP A 114 -4.45 -13.21 25.95
CA ASP A 114 -5.01 -13.85 27.15
C ASP A 114 -6.28 -13.13 27.63
N VAL A 115 -6.75 -12.10 26.89
CA VAL A 115 -7.86 -11.22 27.27
C VAL A 115 -8.94 -11.22 26.20
N ASP A 116 -10.15 -11.62 26.58
CA ASP A 116 -11.32 -11.67 25.71
C ASP A 116 -11.67 -10.27 25.13
N GLY A 117 -11.98 -10.23 23.83
CA GLY A 117 -12.29 -9.00 23.09
C GLY A 117 -11.09 -8.09 22.76
N ARG A 118 -9.87 -8.58 22.98
CA ARG A 118 -8.62 -7.87 22.68
C ARG A 118 -7.69 -8.78 21.92
N HIS A 119 -6.91 -8.21 21.00
CA HIS A 119 -5.78 -8.91 20.39
C HIS A 119 -4.50 -8.15 20.68
N ALA A 120 -3.55 -8.83 21.32
CA ALA A 120 -2.22 -8.29 21.47
C ALA A 120 -1.36 -8.77 20.31
N PHE A 121 -0.66 -7.83 19.71
CA PHE A 121 0.24 -8.08 18.60
C PHE A 121 1.59 -7.44 18.90
N ARG A 122 2.68 -8.15 18.65
CA ARG A 122 4.03 -7.59 18.84
C ARG A 122 4.54 -6.95 17.55
N GLN A 123 4.85 -5.65 17.58
CA GLN A 123 5.38 -4.94 16.42
C GLN A 123 6.86 -5.31 16.19
N SER A 124 7.22 -5.80 14.99
CA SER A 124 8.61 -6.26 14.71
C SER A 124 9.64 -5.13 14.74
N LYS A 125 9.27 -3.90 14.37
CA LYS A 125 10.20 -2.77 14.27
C LYS A 125 10.53 -2.11 15.62
N THR A 126 9.57 -2.06 16.54
CA THR A 126 9.70 -1.34 17.83
C THR A 126 9.72 -2.31 19.02
N GLY A 127 9.33 -3.57 18.82
CA GLY A 127 9.15 -4.55 19.88
C GLY A 127 7.92 -4.31 20.77
N GLN A 128 7.14 -3.25 20.53
CA GLN A 128 5.99 -2.91 21.37
C GLN A 128 4.85 -3.90 21.19
N LEU A 129 4.28 -4.34 22.31
CA LEU A 129 3.02 -5.07 22.34
C LEU A 129 1.89 -4.07 22.16
N VAL A 130 1.19 -4.16 21.04
CA VAL A 130 0.05 -3.33 20.68
C VAL A 130 -1.20 -4.16 20.97
N ASP A 131 -1.87 -3.81 22.05
CA ASP A 131 -3.11 -4.44 22.48
C ASP A 131 -4.30 -3.53 22.13
N ILE A 132 -4.99 -3.84 21.03
CA ILE A 132 -6.09 -3.02 20.51
C ILE A 132 -7.43 -3.73 20.76
N LYS A 133 -8.42 -2.95 21.19
CA LYS A 133 -9.82 -3.39 21.26
C LYS A 133 -10.27 -3.87 19.88
N GLU A 134 -10.75 -5.11 19.79
CA GLU A 134 -11.06 -5.67 18.49
C GLU A 134 -12.32 -5.06 17.88
N ALA A 135 -12.25 -4.69 16.61
CA ALA A 135 -13.43 -4.30 15.84
C ALA A 135 -14.26 -5.55 15.52
N PRO A 136 -15.60 -5.54 15.68
CA PRO A 136 -16.44 -6.73 15.45
C PRO A 136 -16.26 -7.37 14.06
N GLN A 137 -15.96 -6.57 13.05
CA GLN A 137 -15.68 -7.03 11.70
C GLN A 137 -14.37 -7.82 11.60
N LEU A 138 -13.33 -7.38 12.31
CA LEU A 138 -12.05 -8.09 12.38
C LEU A 138 -12.21 -9.39 13.18
N ALA A 139 -12.89 -9.34 14.33
CA ALA A 139 -13.19 -10.48 15.18
C ALA A 139 -13.81 -11.64 14.39
N LYS A 140 -14.91 -11.33 13.71
CA LYS A 140 -15.62 -12.29 12.87
C LYS A 140 -14.72 -12.88 11.78
N ARG A 141 -13.84 -12.07 11.19
CA ARG A 141 -12.92 -12.53 10.14
C ARG A 141 -11.83 -13.45 10.72
N LEU A 142 -11.26 -13.09 11.87
CA LEU A 142 -10.23 -13.89 12.54
C LEU A 142 -10.77 -15.20 13.12
N ASP A 143 -12.00 -15.23 13.61
CA ASP A 143 -12.68 -16.48 14.00
C ASP A 143 -12.77 -17.46 12.82
N GLN A 144 -13.19 -16.96 11.66
CA GLN A 144 -13.23 -17.76 10.43
C GLN A 144 -11.83 -18.20 10.00
N ALA A 145 -10.82 -17.33 10.15
CA ALA A 145 -9.42 -17.67 9.86
C ALA A 145 -8.94 -18.80 10.77
N ARG A 146 -9.22 -18.73 12.09
CA ARG A 146 -8.88 -19.78 13.06
C ARG A 146 -9.49 -21.13 12.68
N ALA A 147 -10.76 -21.14 12.30
CA ALA A 147 -11.44 -22.36 11.84
C ALA A 147 -10.80 -22.92 10.55
N ARG A 148 -10.48 -22.06 9.57
CA ARG A 148 -9.80 -22.48 8.32
C ARG A 148 -8.40 -23.01 8.55
N VAL A 149 -7.63 -22.40 9.45
CA VAL A 149 -6.29 -22.87 9.82
C VAL A 149 -6.36 -24.23 10.49
N ALA A 150 -7.31 -24.46 11.40
CA ALA A 150 -7.54 -25.77 11.99
C ALA A 150 -7.90 -26.83 10.92
N ALA A 151 -8.82 -26.52 10.01
CA ALA A 151 -9.20 -27.41 8.92
C ALA A 151 -8.03 -27.71 7.97
N THR A 152 -7.21 -26.70 7.64
CA THR A 152 -6.00 -26.85 6.81
C THR A 152 -4.95 -27.71 7.50
N THR A 153 -4.75 -27.52 8.81
CA THR A 153 -3.82 -28.33 9.63
C THR A 153 -4.19 -29.81 9.55
N LEU A 154 -5.49 -30.13 9.71
CA LEU A 154 -6.00 -31.50 9.60
C LEU A 154 -5.85 -32.04 8.17
N ARG A 155 -6.27 -31.27 7.15
CA ARG A 155 -6.21 -31.68 5.74
C ARG A 155 -4.79 -32.00 5.28
N LEU A 156 -3.80 -31.24 5.76
CA LEU A 156 -2.39 -31.40 5.40
C LEU A 156 -1.62 -32.34 6.35
N GLY A 157 -2.26 -32.88 7.39
CA GLY A 157 -1.62 -33.77 8.35
C GLY A 157 -0.47 -33.13 9.13
N LEU A 158 -0.56 -31.82 9.41
CA LEU A 158 0.49 -31.10 10.11
C LEU A 158 0.54 -31.50 11.59
N LYS A 159 1.76 -31.75 12.09
CA LYS A 159 1.99 -32.13 13.51
C LYS A 159 1.65 -31.01 14.48
N GLN A 160 1.79 -29.76 14.05
CA GLN A 160 1.53 -28.58 14.85
C GLN A 160 0.74 -27.58 14.04
N ARG A 161 -0.17 -26.88 14.72
CA ARG A 161 -0.91 -25.76 14.13
C ARG A 161 0.04 -24.56 14.00
N PRO A 162 0.04 -23.84 12.87
CA PRO A 162 0.81 -22.61 12.74
C PRO A 162 0.32 -21.57 13.77
N GLU A 163 1.28 -20.83 14.33
CA GLU A 163 1.03 -19.78 15.32
C GLU A 163 0.62 -18.45 14.67
N GLU A 164 1.05 -18.23 13.43
CA GLU A 164 0.70 -17.05 12.66
C GLU A 164 -0.75 -17.07 12.17
N ILE A 165 -1.37 -15.90 12.14
CA ILE A 165 -2.73 -15.72 11.62
C ILE A 165 -2.76 -15.93 10.10
N VAL A 166 -1.76 -15.40 9.39
CA VAL A 166 -1.71 -15.41 7.93
C VAL A 166 -0.91 -16.63 7.44
N VAL A 167 -1.63 -17.66 7.01
CA VAL A 167 -1.07 -18.97 6.64
C VAL A 167 -1.29 -19.23 5.15
N ASN A 168 -0.31 -19.82 4.48
CA ASN A 168 -0.46 -20.29 3.11
C ASN A 168 -1.36 -21.53 3.09
N GLU A 169 -2.47 -21.46 2.37
CA GLU A 169 -3.48 -22.50 2.29
C GLU A 169 -2.96 -23.81 1.67
N GLU A 170 -1.92 -23.75 0.85
CA GLU A 170 -1.34 -24.92 0.18
C GLU A 170 -0.37 -25.67 1.08
N THR A 171 0.45 -24.94 1.84
CA THR A 171 1.52 -25.51 2.65
C THR A 171 1.17 -25.62 4.13
N GLY A 172 0.15 -24.88 4.59
CA GLY A 172 -0.23 -24.75 6.00
C GLY A 172 0.84 -24.10 6.88
N THR A 173 1.79 -23.38 6.27
CA THR A 173 2.86 -22.64 6.95
C THR A 173 2.70 -21.14 6.72
N ARG A 174 3.42 -20.31 7.48
CA ARG A 174 3.38 -18.85 7.28
C ARG A 174 3.66 -18.44 5.83
N TYR A 175 3.00 -17.39 5.37
CA TYR A 175 3.26 -16.84 4.04
C TYR A 175 4.68 -16.26 3.94
N ALA A 176 5.46 -16.71 2.95
CA ALA A 176 6.69 -16.03 2.55
C ALA A 176 6.36 -14.73 1.79
N GLU A 177 7.11 -13.65 2.02
CA GLU A 177 6.83 -12.32 1.44
C GLU A 177 6.72 -12.34 -0.09
N LYS A 178 7.63 -13.05 -0.77
CA LYS A 178 7.63 -13.17 -2.24
C LYS A 178 6.37 -13.86 -2.75
N THR A 179 6.03 -15.02 -2.17
CA THR A 179 4.84 -15.80 -2.56
C THR A 179 3.56 -15.02 -2.26
N TYR A 180 3.50 -14.37 -1.10
CA TYR A 180 2.39 -13.46 -0.75
C TYR A 180 2.23 -12.36 -1.78
N GLY A 181 3.32 -11.66 -2.15
CA GLY A 181 3.28 -10.59 -3.14
C GLY A 181 2.73 -11.06 -4.49
N ASN A 182 3.16 -12.23 -4.96
CA ASN A 182 2.66 -12.82 -6.20
C ASN A 182 1.15 -13.12 -6.14
N HIS A 183 0.68 -13.73 -5.04
CA HIS A 183 -0.74 -13.99 -4.90
C HIS A 183 -1.57 -12.70 -4.74
N VAL A 184 -1.05 -11.66 -4.06
CA VAL A 184 -1.71 -10.34 -4.00
C VAL A 184 -1.83 -9.72 -5.39
N ILE A 185 -0.83 -9.90 -6.25
CA ILE A 185 -0.90 -9.45 -7.65
C ILE A 185 -2.05 -10.17 -8.38
N ALA A 186 -2.15 -11.50 -8.26
CA ALA A 186 -3.24 -12.27 -8.86
C ALA A 186 -4.62 -11.86 -8.33
N VAL A 187 -4.76 -11.72 -7.00
CA VAL A 187 -5.98 -11.24 -6.33
C VAL A 187 -6.37 -9.87 -6.87
N ARG A 188 -5.42 -8.95 -7.01
CA ARG A 188 -5.67 -7.60 -7.52
C ARG A 188 -6.13 -7.62 -8.97
N TRP A 189 -5.48 -8.40 -9.84
CA TRP A 189 -5.92 -8.52 -11.23
C TRP A 189 -7.33 -9.08 -11.33
N LEU A 190 -7.63 -10.13 -10.56
CA LEU A 190 -8.96 -10.69 -10.54
C LEU A 190 -9.99 -9.70 -10.01
N ALA A 191 -9.67 -8.91 -8.97
CA ALA A 191 -10.55 -7.87 -8.47
C ALA A 191 -10.80 -6.76 -9.51
N ILE A 192 -9.78 -6.36 -10.28
CA ILE A 192 -9.89 -5.33 -11.32
C ILE A 192 -10.78 -5.82 -12.48
N PHE A 193 -10.53 -7.03 -12.99
CA PHE A 193 -11.14 -7.55 -14.22
C PHE A 193 -12.33 -8.47 -14.00
N GLY A 194 -12.64 -8.79 -12.75
CA GLY A 194 -13.76 -9.65 -12.34
C GLY A 194 -13.57 -11.13 -12.73
N LEU A 195 -14.49 -11.96 -12.23
CA LEU A 195 -14.60 -13.38 -12.54
C LEU A 195 -16.01 -13.70 -13.08
N PRO A 196 -16.14 -14.16 -14.33
CA PRO A 196 -17.37 -14.72 -14.86
C PRO A 196 -17.89 -15.92 -14.04
N GLU A 197 -19.20 -16.07 -13.90
CA GLU A 197 -19.83 -17.24 -13.24
C GLU A 197 -19.52 -18.55 -13.96
N SER A 198 -19.38 -18.51 -15.28
CA SER A 198 -19.09 -19.66 -16.12
C SER A 198 -17.64 -20.14 -16.06
N MET A 199 -16.75 -19.40 -15.41
CA MET A 199 -15.31 -19.62 -15.47
C MET A 199 -14.76 -20.18 -14.15
N HIS A 200 -13.87 -21.16 -14.25
CA HIS A 200 -13.19 -21.68 -13.07
C HIS A 200 -12.19 -20.63 -12.52
N PRO A 201 -11.97 -20.53 -11.19
CA PRO A 201 -11.07 -19.52 -10.62
C PRO A 201 -9.65 -19.49 -11.22
N SER A 202 -9.09 -20.63 -11.59
CA SER A 202 -7.75 -20.70 -12.24
C SER A 202 -7.73 -20.03 -13.61
N GLU A 203 -8.72 -20.33 -14.46
CA GLU A 203 -8.89 -19.68 -15.77
C GLU A 203 -9.16 -18.18 -15.62
N GLY A 204 -9.89 -17.81 -14.56
CA GLY A 204 -10.14 -16.41 -14.21
C GLY A 204 -8.87 -15.63 -13.91
N ILE A 205 -7.92 -16.25 -13.18
CA ILE A 205 -6.60 -15.65 -12.90
C ILE A 205 -5.85 -15.44 -14.21
N GLU A 206 -5.75 -16.45 -15.07
CA GLU A 206 -5.07 -16.36 -16.36
C GLU A 206 -5.67 -15.28 -17.26
N ARG A 207 -7.01 -15.22 -17.34
CA ARG A 207 -7.73 -14.15 -18.06
C ARG A 207 -7.39 -12.77 -17.49
N ALA A 208 -7.41 -12.62 -16.17
CA ALA A 208 -7.16 -11.34 -15.52
C ALA A 208 -5.70 -10.89 -15.71
N GLU A 209 -4.73 -11.82 -15.69
CA GLU A 209 -3.33 -11.56 -16.00
C GLU A 209 -3.13 -11.15 -17.46
N ALA A 210 -3.80 -11.82 -18.40
CA ALA A 210 -3.79 -11.47 -19.81
C ALA A 210 -4.36 -10.06 -20.04
N ALA A 211 -5.49 -9.72 -19.41
CA ALA A 211 -6.09 -8.39 -19.47
C ALA A 211 -5.18 -7.30 -18.86
N ALA A 212 -4.50 -7.61 -17.75
CA ALA A 212 -3.50 -6.71 -17.16
C ALA A 212 -2.30 -6.49 -18.11
N SER A 213 -1.88 -7.54 -18.82
CA SER A 213 -0.84 -7.47 -19.84
C SER A 213 -1.27 -6.63 -21.04
N GLU A 214 -2.49 -6.82 -21.55
CA GLU A 214 -3.09 -6.00 -22.61
C GLU A 214 -3.06 -4.52 -22.23
N LEU A 215 -3.61 -4.16 -21.07
CA LEU A 215 -3.63 -2.78 -20.56
C LEU A 215 -2.23 -2.16 -20.53
N ARG A 216 -1.25 -2.88 -19.97
CA ARG A 216 0.14 -2.41 -19.92
C ARG A 216 0.75 -2.24 -21.30
N GLY A 217 0.45 -3.15 -22.23
CA GLY A 217 0.95 -3.10 -23.61
C GLY A 217 0.39 -1.92 -24.40
N VAL A 218 -0.88 -1.55 -24.18
CA VAL A 218 -1.51 -0.43 -24.89
C VAL A 218 -1.32 0.93 -24.20
N TRP A 219 -0.84 0.97 -22.95
CA TRP A 219 -0.78 2.18 -22.14
C TRP A 219 -0.02 3.34 -22.81
N THR A 220 1.14 3.06 -23.42
CA THR A 220 1.93 4.09 -24.12
C THR A 220 1.15 4.71 -25.27
N ALA A 221 0.47 3.87 -26.07
CA ALA A 221 -0.35 4.34 -27.19
C ALA A 221 -1.59 5.11 -26.71
N LEU A 222 -2.24 4.65 -25.62
CA LEU A 222 -3.37 5.34 -25.02
C LEU A 222 -3.01 6.74 -24.51
N THR A 223 -1.76 6.95 -24.11
CA THR A 223 -1.30 8.20 -23.48
C THR A 223 -0.40 9.06 -24.35
N GLU A 224 -0.11 8.64 -25.58
CA GLU A 224 0.76 9.33 -26.53
C GLU A 224 0.31 10.78 -26.80
N LYS A 225 -1.00 10.99 -26.98
CA LYS A 225 -1.60 12.31 -27.18
C LYS A 225 -1.62 13.19 -25.93
N CYS A 226 -1.27 12.63 -24.77
CA CYS A 226 -1.25 13.26 -23.47
C CYS A 226 0.16 13.20 -22.87
N ALA A 227 1.17 13.58 -23.65
CA ALA A 227 2.56 13.63 -23.18
C ALA A 227 2.71 14.67 -22.05
N LEU A 228 3.51 14.35 -21.04
CA LEU A 228 3.76 15.20 -19.88
C LEU A 228 5.17 15.78 -20.00
N PRO A 229 5.34 17.06 -20.39
CA PRO A 229 6.66 17.67 -20.54
C PRO A 229 7.43 17.72 -19.22
N SER A 230 8.77 17.64 -19.31
CA SER A 230 9.62 17.86 -18.14
C SER A 230 9.49 19.31 -17.66
N GLY A 231 9.28 19.51 -16.35
CA GLY A 231 9.13 20.86 -15.77
C GLY A 231 7.74 21.48 -15.91
N SER A 232 6.70 20.71 -16.25
CA SER A 232 5.33 21.23 -16.32
C SER A 232 4.82 21.77 -14.98
N THR A 233 4.02 22.84 -15.04
CA THR A 233 3.33 23.42 -13.89
C THR A 233 2.32 22.43 -13.28
N PRO A 234 1.92 22.59 -12.00
CA PRO A 234 0.93 21.73 -11.36
C PRO A 234 -0.40 21.64 -12.13
N GLU A 235 -0.83 22.74 -12.75
CA GLU A 235 -2.10 22.83 -13.50
C GLU A 235 -2.03 22.00 -14.78
N VAL A 236 -0.92 22.13 -15.54
CA VAL A 236 -0.68 21.32 -16.74
C VAL A 236 -0.59 19.84 -16.37
N ARG A 237 0.10 19.50 -15.28
CA ARG A 237 0.19 18.12 -14.79
C ARG A 237 -1.19 17.57 -14.45
N SER A 238 -2.00 18.32 -13.71
CA SER A 238 -3.37 17.93 -13.35
C SER A 238 -4.25 17.72 -14.59
N ALA A 239 -4.13 18.58 -15.61
CA ALA A 239 -4.86 18.43 -16.87
C ALA A 239 -4.46 17.15 -17.61
N VAL A 240 -3.15 16.88 -17.72
CA VAL A 240 -2.65 15.64 -18.36
C VAL A 240 -3.09 14.39 -17.60
N VAL A 241 -3.00 14.39 -16.27
CA VAL A 241 -3.50 13.30 -15.42
C VAL A 241 -5.00 13.08 -15.66
N GLY A 242 -5.79 14.14 -15.76
CA GLY A 242 -7.21 14.09 -16.08
C GLY A 242 -7.48 13.43 -17.44
N SER A 243 -6.78 13.85 -18.49
CA SER A 243 -6.91 13.26 -19.83
C SER A 243 -6.50 11.79 -19.88
N ARG A 244 -5.38 11.42 -19.24
CA ARG A 244 -4.95 10.01 -19.13
C ARG A 244 -5.96 9.17 -18.33
N SER A 245 -6.55 9.73 -17.28
CA SER A 245 -7.61 9.08 -16.50
C SER A 245 -8.90 8.87 -17.28
N LEU A 246 -9.22 9.76 -18.22
CA LEU A 246 -10.33 9.57 -19.15
C LEU A 246 -10.03 8.43 -20.14
N ALA A 247 -8.85 8.44 -20.76
CA ALA A 247 -8.43 7.37 -21.67
C ALA A 247 -8.44 5.98 -21.00
N LEU A 248 -8.01 5.91 -19.74
CA LEU A 248 -8.07 4.69 -18.94
C LEU A 248 -9.52 4.21 -18.74
N ARG A 249 -10.44 5.12 -18.39
CA ARG A 249 -11.87 4.81 -18.21
C ARG A 249 -12.50 4.31 -19.51
N GLU A 250 -12.27 5.01 -20.62
CA GLU A 250 -12.77 4.59 -21.94
C GLU A 250 -12.24 3.21 -22.36
N TRP A 251 -10.98 2.90 -22.01
CA TRP A 251 -10.42 1.57 -22.25
C TRP A 251 -11.17 0.50 -21.44
N PHE A 252 -11.43 0.74 -20.15
CA PHE A 252 -12.19 -0.19 -19.31
C PHE A 252 -13.64 -0.35 -19.77
N GLU A 253 -14.29 0.73 -20.20
CA GLU A 253 -15.64 0.67 -20.78
C GLU A 253 -15.66 -0.22 -22.03
N LYS A 254 -14.72 -0.02 -22.96
CA LYS A 254 -14.59 -0.88 -24.16
C LYS A 254 -14.23 -2.32 -23.81
N PHE A 255 -13.39 -2.54 -22.82
CA PHE A 255 -13.00 -3.87 -22.37
C PHE A 255 -14.20 -4.62 -21.76
N ASN A 256 -14.97 -3.94 -20.90
CA ASN A 256 -16.15 -4.51 -20.25
C ASN A 256 -17.31 -4.72 -21.22
N ALA A 257 -17.49 -3.84 -22.22
CA ALA A 257 -18.51 -3.99 -23.26
C ALA A 257 -18.36 -5.27 -24.09
N ARG A 258 -17.12 -5.80 -24.22
CA ARG A 258 -16.88 -7.13 -24.82
C ARG A 258 -17.52 -8.28 -24.01
N GLN A 259 -18.03 -7.99 -22.82
CA GLN A 259 -18.49 -8.95 -21.81
C GLN A 259 -19.92 -8.65 -21.29
N ASP A 260 -20.70 -7.81 -22.00
CA ASP A 260 -22.02 -7.31 -21.55
C ASP A 260 -23.09 -8.39 -21.28
N ASN A 261 -22.85 -9.65 -21.68
CA ASN A 261 -23.76 -10.79 -21.46
C ASN A 261 -23.23 -11.84 -20.47
N VAL A 262 -22.23 -11.49 -19.67
CA VAL A 262 -21.59 -12.41 -18.74
C VAL A 262 -22.18 -12.23 -17.33
N GLY A 263 -22.70 -13.30 -16.73
CA GLY A 263 -23.00 -13.35 -15.30
C GLY A 263 -21.70 -13.26 -14.48
N TRP A 264 -21.68 -12.46 -13.40
CA TRP A 264 -20.46 -12.18 -12.64
C TRP A 264 -20.48 -12.83 -11.26
N ARG A 265 -19.59 -13.80 -11.04
CA ARG A 265 -19.30 -14.32 -9.71
C ARG A 265 -18.57 -13.28 -8.87
N LEU A 266 -17.65 -12.55 -9.51
CA LEU A 266 -17.00 -11.37 -8.95
C LEU A 266 -17.10 -10.24 -9.97
N LYS A 267 -17.82 -9.16 -9.62
CA LYS A 267 -17.91 -7.99 -10.49
C LYS A 267 -16.55 -7.30 -10.62
N PRO A 268 -16.17 -6.81 -11.82
CA PRO A 268 -14.93 -6.07 -12.00
C PRO A 268 -14.95 -4.76 -11.18
N CYS A 269 -13.79 -4.40 -10.63
CA CYS A 269 -13.58 -3.15 -9.90
C CYS A 269 -12.43 -2.33 -10.54
N PRO A 270 -12.68 -1.66 -11.68
CA PRO A 270 -11.64 -0.91 -12.39
C PRO A 270 -10.98 0.21 -11.58
N SER A 271 -11.66 0.75 -10.56
CA SER A 271 -11.15 1.86 -9.74
C SER A 271 -9.95 1.48 -8.86
N LEU A 272 -9.65 0.18 -8.72
CA LEU A 272 -8.38 -0.32 -8.19
C LEU A 272 -7.17 0.03 -9.10
N THR A 273 -7.41 0.50 -10.32
CA THR A 273 -6.44 1.03 -11.27
C THR A 273 -6.68 2.52 -11.47
N PHE A 274 -5.62 3.32 -11.50
CA PHE A 274 -5.73 4.78 -11.64
C PHE A 274 -4.47 5.36 -12.30
N VAL A 275 -4.52 6.66 -12.58
CA VAL A 275 -3.35 7.43 -13.03
C VAL A 275 -2.83 8.23 -11.85
N ASN A 276 -1.57 8.02 -11.47
CA ASN A 276 -0.99 8.70 -10.33
C ASN A 276 -0.62 10.16 -10.65
N ASP A 277 -0.15 10.90 -9.64
CA ASP A 277 0.22 12.32 -9.78
C ASP A 277 1.36 12.56 -10.78
N ARG A 278 2.12 11.52 -11.16
CA ARG A 278 3.16 11.58 -12.19
C ARG A 278 2.61 11.35 -13.60
N GLY A 279 1.33 11.01 -13.73
CA GLY A 279 0.69 10.65 -14.97
C GLY A 279 0.86 9.17 -15.34
N ASP A 280 1.47 8.35 -14.49
CA ASP A 280 1.73 6.95 -14.79
C ASP A 280 0.57 6.04 -14.38
N LEU A 281 0.40 4.93 -15.09
CA LEU A 281 -0.54 3.88 -14.71
C LEU A 281 -0.13 3.26 -13.38
N ASP A 282 -1.10 3.16 -12.47
CA ASP A 282 -0.84 2.74 -11.11
C ASP A 282 -2.01 1.93 -10.54
N PHE A 283 -1.75 1.20 -9.44
CA PHE A 283 -2.67 0.22 -8.89
C PHE A 283 -2.73 0.31 -7.37
N LYS A 284 -3.90 0.11 -6.76
CA LYS A 284 -4.01 0.08 -5.30
C LYS A 284 -3.35 -1.19 -4.75
N HIS A 285 -2.45 -1.03 -3.79
CA HIS A 285 -1.68 -2.10 -3.16
C HIS A 285 -2.20 -2.41 -1.76
N ASP A 286 -1.86 -3.59 -1.24
CA ASP A 286 -2.19 -3.96 0.13
C ASP A 286 -1.55 -3.03 1.17
N GLN A 287 -0.42 -2.41 0.82
CA GLN A 287 0.26 -1.41 1.65
C GLN A 287 -0.57 -0.12 1.81
N ASP A 288 -1.39 0.22 0.81
CA ASP A 288 -2.26 1.41 0.84
C ASP A 288 -3.39 1.27 1.88
N LEU A 289 -3.67 0.04 2.36
CA LEU A 289 -4.64 -0.22 3.44
C LEU A 289 -4.20 0.37 4.78
N ARG A 290 -2.89 0.48 5.02
CA ARG A 290 -2.34 1.09 6.22
C ARG A 290 -2.62 2.60 6.28
N ASP A 291 -2.46 3.28 5.15
CA ASP A 291 -2.79 4.70 5.02
C ASP A 291 -4.30 4.91 5.08
N THR A 292 -5.06 3.98 4.49
CA THR A 292 -6.53 3.94 4.59
C THR A 292 -6.99 3.81 6.05
N CYS A 293 -6.33 2.99 6.88
CA CYS A 293 -6.61 2.88 8.32
C CYS A 293 -6.45 4.24 9.03
N VAL A 294 -5.30 4.91 8.82
CA VAL A 294 -5.01 6.25 9.37
C VAL A 294 -6.11 7.24 8.98
N MET A 295 -6.51 7.23 7.71
CA MET A 295 -7.59 8.07 7.20
C MET A 295 -8.95 7.78 7.86
N LEU A 296 -9.30 6.51 8.05
CA LEU A 296 -10.58 6.14 8.67
C LEU A 296 -10.64 6.57 10.13
N LEU A 297 -9.54 6.40 10.88
CA LEU A 297 -9.43 6.88 12.26
C LEU A 297 -9.52 8.41 12.33
N ASP A 298 -8.86 9.10 11.40
CA ASP A 298 -8.95 10.56 11.29
C ASP A 298 -10.39 11.03 11.04
N ARG A 299 -11.10 10.36 10.12
CA ARG A 299 -12.51 10.64 9.80
C ARG A 299 -13.45 10.26 10.95
N ALA A 300 -13.10 9.27 11.75
CA ALA A 300 -13.79 8.93 13.00
C ALA A 300 -13.56 9.98 14.10
N GLY A 301 -12.66 10.95 13.87
CA GLY A 301 -12.40 12.05 14.79
C GLY A 301 -11.34 11.75 15.85
N CYS A 302 -10.57 10.67 15.70
CA CYS A 302 -9.41 10.40 16.53
C CYS A 302 -8.37 11.52 16.37
N ASP A 303 -7.73 11.90 17.47
CA ASP A 303 -6.57 12.78 17.41
C ASP A 303 -5.34 12.03 16.86
N LEU A 304 -4.31 12.78 16.49
CA LEU A 304 -3.15 12.23 15.80
C LEU A 304 -2.29 11.30 16.68
N LEU A 305 -2.26 11.53 18.00
CA LEU A 305 -1.53 10.66 18.93
C LEU A 305 -2.27 9.32 19.07
N THR A 306 -3.59 9.35 19.25
CA THR A 306 -4.42 8.13 19.24
C THR A 306 -4.23 7.33 17.96
N ILE A 307 -4.19 7.99 16.80
CA ILE A 307 -3.91 7.33 15.51
C ILE A 307 -2.52 6.67 15.51
N CYS A 308 -1.50 7.37 16.02
CA CYS A 308 -0.14 6.82 16.14
C CYS A 308 -0.07 5.60 17.06
N ASP A 309 -0.75 5.64 18.21
CA ASP A 309 -0.78 4.56 19.20
C ASP A 309 -1.42 3.29 18.62
N ILE A 310 -2.47 3.45 17.81
CA ILE A 310 -3.15 2.32 17.14
C ILE A 310 -2.28 1.77 15.99
N THR A 311 -1.77 2.65 15.13
CA THR A 311 -1.21 2.24 13.83
C THR A 311 0.32 2.06 13.83
N GLY A 312 1.01 2.45 14.91
CA GLY A 312 2.47 2.44 15.01
C GLY A 312 3.16 3.33 13.96
N HIS A 313 2.50 4.39 13.49
CA HIS A 313 3.12 5.42 12.66
C HIS A 313 3.89 6.43 13.52
N SER A 314 4.98 6.98 12.98
CA SER A 314 5.53 8.21 13.56
C SER A 314 4.52 9.35 13.41
N TYR A 315 4.55 10.30 14.34
CA TYR A 315 3.70 11.49 14.28
C TYR A 315 3.83 12.23 12.94
N SER A 316 5.06 12.38 12.42
CA SER A 316 5.32 13.01 11.12
C SER A 316 4.70 12.26 9.94
N SER A 317 4.70 10.92 9.97
CA SER A 317 4.13 10.08 8.92
C SER A 317 2.61 10.18 8.94
N ALA A 318 2.00 10.01 10.11
CA ALA A 318 0.55 10.12 10.26
C ALA A 318 0.07 11.53 9.88
N GLN A 319 0.79 12.58 10.27
CA GLN A 319 0.49 13.95 9.88
C GLN A 319 0.51 14.14 8.37
N THR A 320 1.49 13.58 7.67
CA THR A 320 1.61 13.68 6.21
C THR A 320 0.42 13.02 5.50
N ILE A 321 0.03 11.82 5.93
CA ILE A 321 -1.15 11.10 5.40
C ILE A 321 -2.41 11.93 5.62
N VAL A 322 -2.63 12.38 6.86
CA VAL A 322 -3.81 13.18 7.23
C VAL A 322 -3.85 14.51 6.45
N LYS A 323 -2.71 15.20 6.30
CA LYS A 323 -2.61 16.44 5.51
C LYS A 323 -3.00 16.24 4.05
N HIS A 324 -2.62 15.12 3.44
CA HIS A 324 -2.91 14.84 2.04
C HIS A 324 -4.43 14.75 1.77
N TYR A 325 -5.19 14.19 2.71
CA TYR A 325 -6.64 14.00 2.54
C TYR A 325 -7.52 15.04 3.23
N ARG A 326 -6.95 15.89 4.08
CA ARG A 326 -7.69 16.98 4.71
C ARG A 326 -7.65 18.22 3.83
N ALA A 327 -8.72 18.42 3.06
CA ALA A 327 -9.14 19.78 2.72
C ALA A 327 -9.57 20.52 4.01
N ARG A 328 -9.42 21.85 4.03
CA ARG A 328 -10.05 22.70 5.06
C ARG A 328 -11.56 22.46 5.00
N ASN A 329 -12.17 22.13 6.13
CA ASN A 329 -13.58 21.77 6.21
C ASN A 329 -14.22 22.53 7.38
N ALA A 330 -15.17 23.41 7.07
CA ALA A 330 -15.87 24.25 8.05
C ALA A 330 -16.61 23.43 9.11
N LEU A 331 -17.29 22.34 8.71
CA LEU A 331 -18.00 21.43 9.63
C LEU A 331 -17.08 20.84 10.69
N ARG A 332 -15.81 20.59 10.36
CA ARG A 332 -14.81 20.09 11.31
C ARG A 332 -14.37 21.17 12.29
N ALA A 333 -14.31 22.43 11.85
CA ALA A 333 -14.04 23.55 12.73
C ALA A 333 -15.20 23.74 13.72
N ASP A 334 -16.44 23.63 13.24
CA ASP A 334 -17.65 23.73 14.07
C ASP A 334 -17.68 22.63 15.16
N LEU A 335 -17.48 21.36 14.77
CA LEU A 335 -17.34 20.26 15.75
C LEU A 335 -16.16 20.45 16.72
N GLY A 336 -15.10 21.13 16.27
CA GLY A 336 -13.97 21.50 17.12
C GLY A 336 -14.37 22.54 18.18
N ILE A 337 -15.17 23.53 17.79
CA ILE A 337 -15.75 24.51 18.72
C ILE A 337 -16.73 23.83 19.68
N ASP A 338 -17.59 22.92 19.22
CA ASP A 338 -18.51 22.17 20.09
C ASP A 338 -17.75 21.42 21.20
N ARG A 339 -16.63 20.77 20.83
CA ARG A 339 -15.76 20.09 21.80
C ARG A 339 -15.07 21.06 22.75
N LEU A 340 -14.62 22.22 22.26
CA LEU A 340 -14.04 23.26 23.10
C LEU A 340 -15.04 23.78 24.11
N VAL A 341 -16.28 24.07 23.69
CA VAL A 341 -17.37 24.53 24.58
C VAL A 341 -17.64 23.51 25.68
N LEU A 342 -17.68 22.22 25.34
CA LEU A 342 -17.81 21.15 26.33
C LEU A 342 -16.62 21.10 27.29
N GLN A 343 -15.40 21.31 26.81
CA GLN A 343 -14.19 21.28 27.62
C GLN A 343 -14.11 22.48 28.57
N VAL A 344 -14.34 23.70 28.09
CA VAL A 344 -14.29 24.89 28.95
C VAL A 344 -15.38 24.86 30.02
N ARG A 345 -16.56 24.29 29.71
CA ARG A 345 -17.61 24.02 30.71
C ARG A 345 -17.13 23.04 31.78
N LYS A 346 -16.46 21.94 31.39
CA LYS A 346 -15.86 21.00 32.35
C LYS A 346 -14.79 21.65 33.23
N GLU A 347 -14.05 22.62 32.68
CA GLU A 347 -13.03 23.37 33.41
C GLU A 347 -13.60 24.53 34.24
N GLY A 348 -14.93 24.64 34.34
CA GLY A 348 -15.60 25.59 35.24
C GLY A 348 -15.94 26.95 34.61
N MET A 349 -15.74 27.11 33.30
CA MET A 349 -16.22 28.29 32.58
C MET A 349 -17.73 28.18 32.37
N THR A 350 -18.49 29.01 33.09
CA THR A 350 -19.94 29.11 32.93
C THR A 350 -20.29 30.21 31.93
N GLY A 351 -20.96 29.82 30.84
CA GLY A 351 -21.44 30.66 29.74
C GLY A 351 -22.57 30.00 28.98
#